data_AF-J0LLN0-F1
#
_entry.id   AF-J0LLN0-F1
#
_cell.length_a   1.000
_cell.length_b   1.000
_cell.length_c   1.000
_cell.angle_alpha   90.00
_cell.angle_beta   90.00
_cell.angle_gamma   90.00
#
_symmetry.space_group_name_H-M   'P 1'
#
loop_
_entity.id
_entity.type
_entity.pdbx_description
1 polymer ?
#
loop_
_entity_poly.entity_id
_entity_poly.type
_entity_poly.pdbx_seq_one_letter_code
_entity_poly.pdbx_strand_id
1 'polypeptide(L)'
;MKIGSSVSIVFKYFVTGIMISAVLSATACTPALPVKGFSNITLEGVVAAISVNPQAFGQGIENVKEGYVALIKENGNYTVIRTSGMAAQELLWTKKGLYFSDRDSDYFIGKKSDGGWMSKRKADGKVPYQNFLVEDREGGAVAAFDLGFTDKVSNQLKIIPMFSSQKPYTITSRILSAAAFCGPKLVGITAEENNSDKVHPDIEARDYVTLKDLSKDSGNISVYDSGGRSFNVISYGNAVCRTSQLFSILSERVSETTEKTVPF
;
A
#
# COMPACT_ATOMS: atom_id res chain seq x y z
N MET A 1 -39.11 -58.78 -3.62
CA MET A 1 -37.74 -59.02 -3.15
C MET A 1 -36.83 -57.99 -3.81
N LYS A 2 -36.12 -57.18 -3.01
CA LYS A 2 -35.35 -56.00 -3.44
C LYS A 2 -34.03 -56.42 -4.11
N ILE A 3 -33.75 -55.91 -5.31
CA ILE A 3 -32.39 -55.70 -5.81
C ILE A 3 -32.38 -54.34 -6.49
N GLY A 4 -31.79 -53.33 -5.86
CA GLY A 4 -31.75 -51.99 -6.43
C GLY A 4 -31.35 -50.92 -5.43
N SER A 5 -30.15 -51.00 -4.85
CA SER A 5 -29.58 -49.84 -4.16
C SER A 5 -28.04 -49.78 -4.09
N SER A 6 -27.31 -50.71 -4.73
CA SER A 6 -25.84 -50.75 -4.57
C SER A 6 -25.06 -50.14 -5.74
N VAL A 7 -25.70 -49.91 -6.90
CA VAL A 7 -24.99 -49.41 -8.11
C VAL A 7 -24.89 -47.88 -8.15
N SER A 8 -25.83 -47.17 -7.52
CA SER A 8 -25.89 -45.70 -7.58
C SER A 8 -24.90 -44.99 -6.64
N ILE A 9 -24.49 -45.65 -5.55
CA ILE A 9 -23.61 -45.06 -4.54
C ILE A 9 -22.14 -45.13 -4.99
N VAL A 10 -21.72 -46.24 -5.60
CA VAL A 10 -20.34 -46.43 -6.08
C VAL A 10 -19.98 -45.43 -7.20
N PHE A 11 -20.94 -45.09 -8.06
CA PHE A 11 -20.71 -44.15 -9.17
C PHE A 11 -20.55 -42.69 -8.68
N LYS A 12 -21.23 -42.28 -7.61
CA LYS A 12 -21.06 -40.93 -7.04
C LYS A 12 -19.68 -40.75 -6.42
N TYR A 13 -19.17 -41.72 -5.66
CA TYR A 13 -17.85 -41.61 -5.04
C TYR A 13 -16.69 -41.69 -6.05
N PHE A 14 -16.87 -42.40 -7.17
CA PHE A 14 -15.85 -42.46 -8.23
C PHE A 14 -15.70 -41.12 -8.98
N VAL A 15 -16.81 -40.43 -9.25
CA VAL A 15 -16.80 -39.12 -9.94
C VAL A 15 -16.28 -38.01 -9.03
N THR A 16 -16.56 -38.05 -7.72
CA THR A 16 -16.01 -37.07 -6.77
C THR A 16 -14.51 -37.29 -6.50
N GLY A 17 -14.04 -38.55 -6.49
CA GLY A 17 -12.61 -38.87 -6.32
C GLY A 17 -11.72 -38.42 -7.49
N ILE A 18 -12.23 -38.48 -8.73
CA ILE A 18 -11.50 -38.03 -9.92
C ILE A 18 -11.40 -36.50 -9.98
N MET A 19 -12.45 -35.76 -9.57
CA MET A 19 -12.43 -34.30 -9.54
C MET A 19 -11.49 -33.74 -8.47
N ILE A 20 -11.40 -34.37 -7.28
CA ILE A 20 -10.45 -33.95 -6.23
C ILE A 20 -9.01 -34.26 -6.64
N SER A 21 -8.78 -35.40 -7.30
CA SER A 21 -7.44 -35.77 -7.79
C SER A 21 -6.96 -34.87 -8.92
N ALA A 22 -7.85 -34.41 -9.82
CA ALA A 22 -7.49 -33.49 -10.91
C ALA A 22 -7.10 -32.09 -10.41
N VAL A 23 -7.77 -31.58 -9.38
CA VAL A 23 -7.44 -30.26 -8.78
C VAL A 23 -6.11 -30.33 -8.01
N LEU A 24 -5.86 -31.40 -7.26
CA LEU A 24 -4.58 -31.61 -6.55
C LEU A 24 -3.41 -31.89 -7.52
N SER A 25 -3.66 -32.56 -8.65
CA SER A 25 -2.64 -32.78 -9.69
C SER A 25 -2.32 -31.50 -10.47
N ALA A 26 -3.29 -30.59 -10.62
CA ALA A 26 -3.07 -29.29 -11.27
C ALA A 26 -2.24 -28.33 -10.41
N THR A 27 -2.31 -28.43 -9.08
CA THR A 27 -1.45 -27.64 -8.17
C THR A 27 -0.06 -28.24 -7.97
N ALA A 28 0.13 -29.54 -8.23
CA ALA A 28 1.42 -30.20 -8.14
C ALA A 28 2.34 -29.92 -9.36
N CYS A 29 1.77 -29.40 -10.46
CA CYS A 29 2.48 -29.06 -11.68
C CYS A 29 2.33 -27.60 -12.09
N THR A 30 1.98 -26.69 -11.17
CA THR A 30 2.25 -25.27 -11.43
C THR A 30 3.77 -25.12 -11.59
N PRO A 31 4.27 -24.75 -12.80
CA PRO A 31 5.68 -24.45 -12.93
C PRO A 31 6.01 -23.37 -11.89
N ALA A 32 7.14 -23.53 -11.19
CA ALA A 32 7.65 -22.50 -10.32
C ALA A 32 7.55 -21.17 -11.06
N LEU A 33 6.99 -20.14 -10.41
CA LEU A 33 6.85 -18.82 -11.03
C LEU A 33 8.20 -18.48 -11.68
N PRO A 34 8.23 -18.08 -12.97
CA PRO A 34 9.48 -17.72 -13.66
C PRO A 34 10.01 -16.39 -13.09
N VAL A 35 10.55 -16.47 -11.89
CA VAL A 35 11.09 -15.36 -11.11
C VAL A 35 12.40 -14.94 -11.73
N LYS A 36 12.48 -13.67 -12.11
CA LYS A 36 13.68 -13.03 -12.62
C LYS A 36 14.29 -12.11 -11.57
N GLY A 37 15.61 -11.97 -11.64
CA GLY A 37 16.29 -10.84 -11.02
C GLY A 37 15.88 -9.52 -11.67
N PHE A 38 16.30 -8.40 -11.09
CA PHE A 38 16.04 -7.09 -11.67
C PHE A 38 17.00 -6.80 -12.83
N SER A 39 16.80 -7.48 -13.96
CA SER A 39 17.55 -7.30 -15.20
C SER A 39 16.67 -7.51 -16.45
N ASN A 40 16.91 -6.72 -17.50
CA ASN A 40 16.19 -6.80 -18.78
C ASN A 40 14.66 -6.72 -18.64
N ILE A 41 14.18 -5.82 -17.79
CA ILE A 41 12.75 -5.59 -17.55
C ILE A 41 12.30 -4.32 -18.28
N THR A 42 11.16 -4.39 -18.96
CA THR A 42 10.51 -3.24 -19.63
C THR A 42 9.02 -3.21 -19.25
N LEU A 43 8.39 -2.05 -19.46
CA LEU A 43 6.93 -1.89 -19.30
C LEU A 43 6.17 -2.08 -20.62
N GLU A 44 6.82 -2.54 -21.68
CA GLU A 44 6.19 -2.68 -22.99
C GLU A 44 5.10 -3.77 -22.98
N GLY A 45 3.88 -3.35 -23.30
CA GLY A 45 2.68 -4.19 -23.27
C GLY A 45 2.22 -4.58 -21.87
N VAL A 46 2.79 -4.00 -20.81
CA VAL A 46 2.36 -4.24 -19.42
C VAL A 46 1.14 -3.37 -19.11
N VAL A 47 0.08 -3.98 -18.57
CA VAL A 47 -1.19 -3.32 -18.21
C VAL A 47 -1.46 -3.29 -16.72
N ALA A 48 -0.81 -4.14 -15.95
CA ALA A 48 -0.96 -4.17 -14.51
C ALA A 48 0.35 -4.55 -13.82
N ALA A 49 0.53 -4.03 -12.61
CA ALA A 49 1.62 -4.38 -11.73
C ALA A 49 1.02 -4.76 -10.36
N ILE A 50 1.50 -5.86 -9.78
CA ILE A 50 1.02 -6.37 -8.50
C ILE A 50 2.21 -6.61 -7.60
N SER A 51 2.15 -6.06 -6.39
CA SER A 51 3.10 -6.36 -5.33
C SER A 51 2.57 -7.51 -4.48
N VAL A 52 3.41 -8.51 -4.23
CA VAL A 52 3.09 -9.67 -3.38
C VAL A 52 4.18 -9.79 -2.33
N ASN A 53 3.84 -9.41 -1.10
CA ASN A 53 4.74 -9.47 0.03
C ASN A 53 4.13 -10.28 1.16
N PRO A 54 4.91 -11.15 1.82
CA PRO A 54 4.49 -11.74 3.08
C PRO A 54 4.21 -10.62 4.09
N GLN A 55 2.95 -10.52 4.53
CA GLN A 55 2.58 -9.64 5.63
C GLN A 55 3.05 -10.31 6.92
N ALA A 56 4.05 -9.73 7.57
CA ALA A 56 4.60 -10.27 8.81
C ALA A 56 3.77 -9.86 10.02
N PHE A 57 2.50 -10.26 10.06
CA PHE A 57 1.73 -10.17 11.31
C PHE A 57 2.26 -11.23 12.28
N GLY A 58 2.95 -10.79 13.33
CA GLY A 58 3.33 -11.62 14.48
C GLY A 58 4.73 -12.26 14.45
N GLN A 59 5.38 -12.40 13.29
CA GLN A 59 6.76 -12.93 13.20
C GLN A 59 7.83 -11.85 12.98
N GLY A 60 7.44 -10.58 12.83
CA GLY A 60 8.37 -9.49 12.53
C GLY A 60 8.82 -9.49 11.06
N ILE A 61 8.75 -8.33 10.42
CA ILE A 61 9.07 -8.18 8.98
C ILE A 61 10.54 -8.47 8.67
N GLU A 62 11.42 -8.41 9.67
CA GLU A 62 12.82 -8.80 9.59
C GLU A 62 13.00 -10.27 9.19
N ASN A 63 12.01 -11.13 9.47
CA ASN A 63 12.02 -12.54 9.11
C ASN A 63 11.47 -12.80 7.69
N VAL A 64 10.95 -11.77 7.01
CA VAL A 64 10.56 -11.88 5.61
C VAL A 64 11.80 -11.89 4.74
N LYS A 65 11.98 -13.00 4.01
CA LYS A 65 13.15 -13.25 3.17
C LYS A 65 13.00 -12.74 1.75
N GLU A 66 11.77 -12.60 1.26
CA GLU A 66 11.50 -12.19 -0.11
C GLU A 66 10.10 -11.61 -0.29
N GLY A 67 9.96 -10.81 -1.33
CA GLY A 67 8.69 -10.37 -1.89
C GLY A 67 8.79 -10.34 -3.41
N TYR A 68 7.69 -10.06 -4.09
CA TYR A 68 7.63 -10.10 -5.54
C TYR A 68 6.87 -8.92 -6.12
N VAL A 69 7.27 -8.49 -7.31
CA VAL A 69 6.49 -7.61 -8.16
C VAL A 69 6.20 -8.33 -9.47
N ALA A 70 4.92 -8.57 -9.76
CA ALA A 70 4.47 -9.16 -11.01
C ALA A 70 4.05 -8.06 -11.98
N LEU A 71 4.59 -8.10 -13.20
CA LEU A 71 4.18 -7.25 -14.33
C LEU A 71 3.36 -8.10 -15.29
N ILE A 72 2.10 -7.73 -15.50
CA ILE A 72 1.14 -8.49 -16.31
C ILE A 72 0.97 -7.79 -17.65
N LYS A 73 1.13 -8.54 -18.74
CA LYS A 73 0.95 -8.06 -20.11
C LYS A 73 -0.47 -8.24 -20.62
N GLU A 74 -0.83 -7.47 -21.64
CA GLU A 74 -2.15 -7.55 -22.32
C GLU A 74 -2.53 -8.98 -22.76
N ASN A 75 -1.54 -9.75 -23.19
CA ASN A 75 -1.74 -11.13 -23.65
C ASN A 75 -1.78 -12.17 -22.51
N GLY A 76 -1.82 -11.73 -21.25
CA GLY A 76 -1.82 -12.60 -20.07
C GLY A 76 -0.45 -13.14 -19.66
N ASN A 77 0.60 -12.93 -20.46
CA ASN A 77 1.96 -13.25 -20.03
C ASN A 77 2.37 -12.33 -18.88
N TYR A 78 3.27 -12.81 -18.02
CA TYR A 78 3.74 -12.03 -16.90
C TYR A 78 5.24 -12.18 -16.69
N THR A 79 5.84 -11.19 -16.04
CA THR A 79 7.21 -11.24 -15.52
C THR A 79 7.16 -11.03 -14.01
N VAL A 80 7.76 -11.95 -13.25
CA VAL A 80 7.86 -11.81 -11.79
C VAL A 80 9.26 -11.37 -11.42
N ILE A 81 9.36 -10.28 -10.67
CA ILE A 81 10.59 -9.69 -10.18
C ILE A 81 10.75 -10.08 -8.73
N ARG A 82 11.88 -10.70 -8.37
CA ARG A 82 12.22 -10.95 -6.96
C ARG A 82 12.68 -9.65 -6.28
N THR A 83 12.17 -9.42 -5.09
CA THR A 83 12.57 -8.31 -4.20
C THR A 83 12.96 -8.86 -2.82
N SER A 84 13.60 -8.05 -1.98
CA SER A 84 13.96 -8.43 -0.61
C SER A 84 12.76 -8.46 0.37
N GLY A 85 11.56 -8.10 -0.10
CA GLY A 85 10.36 -8.04 0.71
C GLY A 85 10.24 -6.72 1.50
N MET A 86 9.01 -6.36 1.87
CA MET A 86 8.67 -5.16 2.62
C MET A 86 7.22 -5.18 3.10
N ALA A 87 6.94 -4.67 4.29
CA ALA A 87 5.58 -4.40 4.75
C ALA A 87 5.01 -3.20 3.99
N ALA A 88 3.78 -3.36 3.50
CA ALA A 88 3.08 -2.36 2.71
C ALA A 88 3.89 -1.85 1.49
N GLN A 89 4.55 -2.76 0.76
CA GLN A 89 5.22 -2.39 -0.50
C GLN A 89 4.19 -1.82 -1.49
N GLU A 90 4.27 -0.52 -1.71
CA GLU A 90 3.45 0.19 -2.67
C GLU A 90 4.11 0.23 -4.05
N LEU A 91 3.25 0.29 -5.06
CA LEU A 91 3.63 0.48 -6.46
C LEU A 91 3.07 1.82 -6.92
N LEU A 92 3.91 2.65 -7.51
CA LEU A 92 3.50 3.93 -8.07
C LEU A 92 3.81 3.96 -9.55
N TRP A 93 2.75 3.94 -10.36
CA TRP A 93 2.85 4.02 -11.81
C TRP A 93 2.58 5.45 -12.26
N THR A 94 3.62 6.13 -12.73
CA THR A 94 3.55 7.50 -13.26
C THR A 94 3.68 7.51 -14.77
N LYS A 95 3.57 8.70 -15.38
CA LYS A 95 3.84 8.86 -16.82
C LYS A 95 5.29 8.52 -17.20
N LYS A 96 6.23 8.57 -16.25
CA LYS A 96 7.64 8.21 -16.49
C LYS A 96 7.89 6.72 -16.40
N GLY A 97 7.09 6.00 -15.61
CA GLY A 97 7.24 4.56 -15.41
C GLY A 97 6.77 4.11 -14.03
N LEU A 98 7.19 2.91 -13.66
CA LEU A 98 6.82 2.26 -12.41
C LEU A 98 7.94 2.44 -11.37
N TYR A 99 7.58 3.01 -10.23
CA TYR A 99 8.42 3.13 -9.04
C TYR A 99 7.95 2.15 -7.97
N PHE A 100 8.89 1.52 -7.29
CA PHE A 100 8.63 0.71 -6.12
C PHE A 100 9.88 0.55 -5.26
N SER A 101 9.70 0.03 -4.06
CA SER A 101 10.76 -0.12 -3.06
C SER A 101 10.68 -1.48 -2.40
N ASP A 102 11.82 -2.05 -2.05
CA ASP A 102 11.88 -3.13 -1.05
C ASP A 102 12.72 -2.67 0.15
N ARG A 103 12.96 -3.56 1.12
CA ARG A 103 13.77 -3.27 2.30
C ARG A 103 15.15 -2.71 1.97
N ASP A 104 15.75 -3.15 0.86
CA ASP A 104 17.16 -2.91 0.57
C ASP A 104 17.39 -1.88 -0.56
N SER A 105 16.39 -1.63 -1.40
CA SER A 105 16.57 -0.90 -2.66
C SER A 105 15.32 -0.18 -3.15
N ASP A 106 15.59 0.89 -3.90
CA ASP A 106 14.62 1.60 -4.72
C ASP A 106 14.72 1.08 -6.16
N TYR A 107 13.58 0.97 -6.83
CA TYR A 107 13.46 0.49 -8.20
C TYR A 107 12.68 1.47 -9.05
N PHE A 108 13.12 1.63 -10.30
CA PHE A 108 12.40 2.34 -11.34
C PHE A 108 12.46 1.51 -12.62
N ILE A 109 11.30 1.34 -13.28
CA ILE A 109 11.18 0.75 -14.61
C ILE A 109 10.47 1.77 -15.50
N GLY A 110 11.16 2.27 -16.51
CA GLY A 110 10.63 3.27 -17.42
C GLY A 110 11.68 3.65 -18.45
N LYS A 111 11.24 4.20 -19.59
CA LYS A 111 12.14 4.58 -20.66
C LYS A 111 13.00 5.77 -20.21
N LYS A 112 14.31 5.56 -20.13
CA LYS A 112 15.29 6.58 -19.77
C LYS A 112 15.81 7.31 -21.01
N SER A 113 16.36 8.50 -20.79
CA SER A 113 16.99 9.31 -21.84
C SER A 113 18.21 8.64 -22.48
N ASP A 114 18.90 7.77 -21.73
CA ASP A 114 20.04 6.96 -22.20
C ASP A 114 19.62 5.69 -22.99
N GLY A 115 18.32 5.51 -23.25
CA GLY A 115 17.78 4.32 -23.91
C GLY A 115 17.62 3.10 -22.99
N GLY A 116 18.06 3.19 -21.73
CA GLY A 116 17.82 2.17 -20.72
C GLY A 116 16.37 2.14 -20.24
N TRP A 117 15.99 1.05 -19.57
CA TRP A 117 14.61 0.85 -19.09
C TRP A 117 14.47 0.72 -17.59
N MET A 118 15.59 0.67 -16.86
CA MET A 118 15.55 0.33 -15.46
C MET A 118 16.65 1.00 -14.66
N SER A 119 16.38 1.21 -13.38
CA SER A 119 17.36 1.68 -12.41
C SER A 119 17.06 1.07 -11.06
N LYS A 120 18.11 0.59 -10.39
CA LYS A 120 18.09 0.09 -9.02
C LYS A 120 19.15 0.85 -8.25
N ARG A 121 18.81 1.30 -7.05
CA ARG A 121 19.79 1.88 -6.13
C ARG A 121 19.53 1.43 -4.70
N LYS A 122 20.58 1.37 -3.91
CA LYS A 122 20.44 1.34 -2.45
C LYS A 122 20.19 2.77 -1.97
N ALA A 123 19.26 2.93 -1.03
CA ALA A 123 19.06 4.20 -0.36
C ALA A 123 19.41 4.01 1.12
N ASP A 124 20.00 5.04 1.72
CA ASP A 124 20.46 4.98 3.10
C ASP A 124 19.30 5.12 4.09
N GLY A 125 19.34 4.30 5.14
CA GLY A 125 18.36 4.35 6.23
C GLY A 125 16.97 3.83 5.84
N LYS A 126 16.88 2.94 4.84
CA LYS A 126 15.63 2.20 4.58
C LYS A 126 15.32 1.26 5.75
N VAL A 127 14.04 1.16 6.05
CA VAL A 127 13.46 0.23 7.01
C VAL A 127 12.37 -0.58 6.30
N PRO A 128 12.04 -1.78 6.79
CA PRO A 128 11.15 -2.70 6.09
C PRO A 128 9.67 -2.32 6.12
N TYR A 129 9.30 -1.15 6.64
CA TYR A 129 7.92 -0.65 6.70
C TYR A 129 7.78 0.60 5.82
N GLN A 130 7.06 0.47 4.70
CA GLN A 130 6.70 1.64 3.90
C GLN A 130 5.41 2.24 4.43
N ASN A 131 5.39 3.58 4.52
CA ASN A 131 4.20 4.32 4.94
C ASN A 131 3.42 4.88 3.73
N PHE A 132 4.12 5.41 2.73
CA PHE A 132 3.51 5.81 1.45
C PHE A 132 4.53 5.87 0.30
N LEU A 133 4.02 5.88 -0.93
CA LEU A 133 4.72 6.19 -2.16
C LEU A 133 3.88 7.12 -3.04
N VAL A 134 4.35 8.34 -3.28
CA VAL A 134 3.57 9.37 -3.98
C VAL A 134 4.33 9.98 -5.15
N GLU A 135 3.60 10.36 -6.19
CA GLU A 135 4.16 11.06 -7.35
C GLU A 135 4.51 12.50 -6.99
N ASP A 136 5.72 12.94 -7.34
CA ASP A 136 6.10 14.34 -7.24
C ASP A 136 5.58 15.16 -8.43
N ARG A 137 5.66 16.48 -8.31
CA ARG A 137 5.19 17.42 -9.34
C ARG A 137 5.87 17.29 -10.71
N GLU A 138 7.05 16.68 -10.78
CA GLU A 138 7.79 16.44 -12.02
C GLU A 138 7.51 15.03 -12.57
N GLY A 139 6.63 14.25 -11.94
CA GLY A 139 6.33 12.86 -12.29
C GLY A 139 7.35 11.84 -11.79
N GLY A 140 8.27 12.28 -10.92
CA GLY A 140 9.12 11.41 -10.11
C GLY A 140 8.35 10.85 -8.92
N ALA A 141 9.07 10.28 -7.95
CA ALA A 141 8.46 9.60 -6.81
C ALA A 141 9.15 9.96 -5.50
N VAL A 142 8.36 10.03 -4.42
CA VAL A 142 8.85 10.18 -3.05
C VAL A 142 8.22 9.08 -2.20
N ALA A 143 9.08 8.34 -1.51
CA ALA A 143 8.68 7.30 -0.57
C ALA A 143 8.89 7.78 0.87
N ALA A 144 8.00 7.38 1.78
CA ALA A 144 8.23 7.48 3.21
C ALA A 144 8.31 6.09 3.84
N PHE A 145 9.25 5.91 4.76
CA PHE A 145 9.44 4.69 5.52
C PHE A 145 9.27 4.94 7.02
N ASP A 146 8.57 4.04 7.69
CA ASP A 146 8.23 4.14 9.09
C ASP A 146 9.39 3.63 9.98
N LEU A 147 10.09 4.56 10.63
CA LEU A 147 11.19 4.27 11.55
C LEU A 147 10.70 3.89 12.96
N GLY A 148 9.40 4.00 13.22
CA GLY A 148 8.80 3.74 14.51
C GLY A 148 8.77 4.95 15.45
N PHE A 149 8.04 4.76 16.54
CA PHE A 149 7.72 5.79 17.51
C PHE A 149 8.93 6.19 18.36
N THR A 150 9.15 7.51 18.51
CA THR A 150 10.09 8.07 19.49
C THR A 150 9.47 8.27 20.87
N ASP A 151 8.15 8.47 20.92
CA ASP A 151 7.34 8.53 22.14
C ASP A 151 5.93 7.99 21.85
N LYS A 152 4.97 8.16 22.78
CA LYS A 152 3.61 7.61 22.62
C LYS A 152 2.82 8.16 21.43
N VAL A 153 3.19 9.32 20.89
CA VAL A 153 2.43 10.03 19.84
C VAL A 153 3.28 10.42 18.63
N SER A 154 4.60 10.57 18.82
CA SER A 154 5.55 10.99 17.80
C SER A 154 6.17 9.79 17.12
N ASN A 155 5.89 9.62 15.83
CA ASN A 155 6.53 8.67 14.93
C ASN A 155 7.67 9.33 14.15
N GLN A 156 8.64 8.55 13.67
CA GLN A 156 9.66 9.05 12.75
C GLN A 156 9.45 8.48 11.35
N LEU A 157 9.48 9.36 10.34
CA LEU A 157 9.39 8.97 8.94
C LEU A 157 10.68 9.34 8.22
N LYS A 158 11.26 8.38 7.51
CA LYS A 158 12.35 8.60 6.57
C LYS A 158 11.77 8.92 5.20
N ILE A 159 11.94 10.16 4.74
CA ILE A 159 11.51 10.59 3.41
C ILE A 159 12.67 10.40 2.41
N ILE A 160 12.39 9.68 1.33
CA ILE A 160 13.36 9.34 0.28
C ILE A 160 12.83 9.82 -1.08
N PRO A 161 13.37 10.91 -1.63
CA PRO A 161 13.15 11.29 -3.02
C PRO A 161 13.79 10.26 -3.96
N MET A 162 12.97 9.46 -4.65
CA MET A 162 13.41 8.35 -5.49
C MET A 162 14.08 8.87 -6.76
N PHE A 163 15.28 8.37 -7.04
CA PHE A 163 16.10 8.74 -8.22
C PHE A 163 16.27 10.25 -8.44
N SER A 164 16.17 11.04 -7.36
CA SER A 164 16.43 12.49 -7.33
C SER A 164 17.81 12.78 -6.74
N SER A 165 18.34 13.98 -7.04
CA SER A 165 19.56 14.52 -6.43
C SER A 165 19.35 15.00 -4.99
N GLN A 166 18.09 15.18 -4.57
CA GLN A 166 17.76 15.56 -3.20
C GLN A 166 18.13 14.43 -2.23
N LYS A 167 18.78 14.78 -1.12
CA LYS A 167 19.17 13.82 -0.09
C LYS A 167 17.95 13.34 0.72
N PRO A 168 17.92 12.06 1.13
CA PRO A 168 16.95 11.58 2.11
C PRO A 168 17.03 12.35 3.43
N TYR A 169 15.88 12.57 4.07
CA TYR A 169 15.78 13.28 5.35
C TYR A 169 14.75 12.60 6.25
N THR A 170 14.84 12.86 7.55
CA THR A 170 13.93 12.30 8.56
C THR A 170 13.08 13.42 9.13
N ILE A 171 11.80 13.12 9.36
CA ILE A 171 10.87 14.00 10.04
C ILE A 171 10.23 13.28 11.22
N THR A 172 9.83 14.03 12.22
CA THR A 172 8.96 13.60 13.30
C THR A 172 7.53 13.92 12.89
N SER A 173 6.64 12.95 12.89
CA SER A 173 5.23 13.08 12.50
C SER A 173 4.40 12.09 13.29
N ARG A 174 3.08 12.26 13.38
CA ARG A 174 2.21 11.11 13.72
C ARG A 174 2.23 10.11 12.55
N ILE A 175 1.69 8.91 12.77
CA ILE A 175 1.41 7.98 11.68
C ILE A 175 0.50 8.68 10.66
N LEU A 176 0.94 8.76 9.41
CA LEU A 176 0.16 9.34 8.34
C LEU A 176 -0.76 8.27 7.75
N SER A 177 -1.97 8.68 7.44
CA SER A 177 -2.95 7.87 6.73
C SER A 177 -2.80 7.98 5.21
N ALA A 178 -2.41 9.17 4.72
CA ALA A 178 -2.14 9.40 3.30
C ALA A 178 -1.20 10.61 3.12
N ALA A 179 -0.62 10.76 1.93
CA ALA A 179 0.17 11.94 1.57
C ALA A 179 0.00 12.30 0.08
N ALA A 180 0.26 13.55 -0.27
CA ALA A 180 0.26 14.02 -1.65
C ALA A 180 1.11 15.29 -1.82
N PHE A 181 1.53 15.59 -3.04
CA PHE A 181 2.12 16.88 -3.37
C PHE A 181 1.07 17.94 -3.70
N CYS A 182 0.99 18.99 -2.89
CA CYS A 182 0.21 20.21 -3.14
C CYS A 182 1.14 21.35 -3.58
N GLY A 183 1.28 21.54 -4.90
CA GLY A 183 2.26 22.47 -5.45
C GLY A 183 3.69 22.03 -5.09
N PRO A 184 4.52 22.88 -4.46
CA PRO A 184 5.88 22.48 -4.04
C PRO A 184 5.91 21.68 -2.73
N LYS A 185 4.79 21.57 -2.01
CA LYS A 185 4.74 20.99 -0.66
C LYS A 185 4.27 19.55 -0.70
N LEU A 186 5.02 18.66 -0.05
CA LEU A 186 4.53 17.33 0.30
C LEU A 186 3.66 17.48 1.56
N VAL A 187 2.39 17.11 1.50
CA VAL A 187 1.44 17.24 2.60
C VAL A 187 1.00 15.86 3.04
N GLY A 188 1.14 15.56 4.33
CA GLY A 188 0.62 14.35 4.96
C GLY A 188 -0.71 14.62 5.66
N ILE A 189 -1.59 13.63 5.65
CA ILE A 189 -2.86 13.59 6.37
C ILE A 189 -2.73 12.60 7.51
N THR A 190 -3.13 12.99 8.71
CA THR A 190 -3.31 12.07 9.84
C THR A 190 -4.79 12.06 10.24
N ALA A 191 -5.39 10.86 10.32
CA ALA A 191 -6.64 10.68 11.03
C ALA A 191 -6.36 10.75 12.54
N GLU A 192 -6.99 11.68 13.25
CA GLU A 192 -7.03 11.60 14.70
C GLU A 192 -8.23 10.74 15.08
N GLU A 193 -7.99 9.46 15.40
CA GLU A 193 -8.95 8.71 16.23
C GLU A 193 -8.92 9.33 17.62
N ASN A 194 -10.11 9.67 18.15
CA ASN A 194 -10.34 10.14 19.51
C ASN A 194 -9.54 9.34 20.54
N ASN A 195 -8.32 9.78 20.86
CA ASN A 195 -7.72 9.49 22.14
C ASN A 195 -7.85 10.76 22.96
N SER A 196 -8.60 10.64 24.03
CA SER A 196 -8.84 11.60 25.11
C SER A 196 -7.56 12.08 25.83
N ASP A 197 -6.41 12.12 25.15
CA ASP A 197 -5.14 12.58 25.66
C ASP A 197 -5.09 14.12 25.60
N LYS A 198 -5.81 14.71 26.54
CA LYS A 198 -5.44 15.85 27.40
C LYS A 198 -4.93 17.18 26.81
N VAL A 199 -4.87 17.37 25.49
CA VAL A 199 -4.46 18.69 24.96
C VAL A 199 -5.65 19.66 24.94
N HIS A 200 -6.88 19.17 24.78
CA HIS A 200 -8.10 19.99 24.79
C HIS A 200 -9.28 19.26 25.45
N PRO A 201 -9.43 19.36 26.79
CA PRO A 201 -10.47 18.64 27.53
C PRO A 201 -11.91 19.13 27.26
N ASP A 202 -12.07 20.25 26.55
CA ASP A 202 -13.36 20.93 26.34
C ASP A 202 -13.97 20.62 24.96
N ILE A 203 -13.33 19.74 24.18
CA ILE A 203 -13.74 19.41 22.83
C ILE A 203 -14.52 18.09 22.86
N GLU A 204 -15.84 18.17 22.65
CA GLU A 204 -16.70 17.01 22.38
C GLU A 204 -16.13 16.18 21.23
N ALA A 205 -16.25 14.85 21.29
CA ALA A 205 -15.74 13.89 20.30
C ALA A 205 -16.04 14.34 18.85
N ARG A 206 -15.03 14.90 18.18
CA ARG A 206 -15.08 15.36 16.80
C ARG A 206 -13.89 14.76 16.08
N ASP A 207 -14.14 14.17 14.92
CA ASP A 207 -13.07 13.67 14.08
C ASP A 207 -12.29 14.87 13.51
N TYR A 208 -10.98 14.92 13.78
CA TYR A 208 -10.09 15.97 13.28
C TYR A 208 -9.18 15.43 12.18
N VAL A 209 -8.94 16.30 11.19
CA VAL A 209 -7.97 16.05 10.12
C VAL A 209 -6.81 17.00 10.31
N THR A 210 -5.63 16.44 10.52
CA THR A 210 -4.41 17.23 10.61
C THR A 210 -3.60 17.11 9.32
N LEU A 211 -3.34 18.25 8.69
CA LEU A 211 -2.47 18.38 7.52
C LEU A 211 -1.10 18.88 7.97
N LYS A 212 -0.02 18.18 7.59
CA LYS A 212 1.35 18.59 7.88
C LYS A 212 2.17 18.72 6.60
N ASP A 213 2.88 19.84 6.45
CA ASP A 213 3.94 19.98 5.43
C ASP A 213 5.13 19.09 5.82
N LEU A 214 5.40 18.07 5.02
CA LEU A 214 6.44 17.07 5.27
C LEU A 214 7.78 17.44 4.62
N SER A 215 7.89 18.58 3.94
CA SER A 215 9.15 19.00 3.29
C SER A 215 10.30 19.29 4.27
N LYS A 216 9.95 19.50 5.54
CA LYS A 216 10.87 19.75 6.66
C LYS A 216 10.21 19.30 7.97
N ASP A 217 11.02 19.01 8.97
CA ASP A 217 10.53 18.54 10.28
C ASP A 217 9.59 19.56 10.97
N SER A 218 9.97 20.84 10.92
CA SER A 218 9.21 22.00 11.43
C SER A 218 8.14 22.50 10.45
N GLY A 219 7.54 21.61 9.67
CA GLY A 219 6.48 21.96 8.74
C GLY A 219 5.24 22.51 9.44
N ASN A 220 4.52 23.40 8.75
CA ASN A 220 3.28 23.95 9.27
C ASN A 220 2.22 22.85 9.41
N ILE A 221 1.45 22.96 10.49
CA ILE A 221 0.35 22.05 10.81
C ILE A 221 -0.96 22.84 10.68
N SER A 222 -1.95 22.26 10.03
CA SER A 222 -3.31 22.81 9.92
C SER A 222 -4.31 21.75 10.34
N VAL A 223 -5.26 22.10 11.21
CA VAL A 223 -6.24 21.19 11.78
C VAL A 223 -7.64 21.59 11.30
N TYR A 224 -8.41 20.60 10.81
CA TYR A 224 -9.75 20.79 10.31
C TYR A 224 -10.75 19.93 11.08
N ASP A 225 -11.86 20.53 11.51
CA ASP A 225 -12.99 19.84 12.15
C ASP A 225 -13.83 19.13 11.08
N SER A 226 -13.76 17.79 11.05
CA SER A 226 -14.59 16.97 10.15
C SER A 226 -15.92 16.53 10.79
N GLY A 227 -16.01 16.52 12.12
CA GLY A 227 -17.21 16.17 12.88
C GLY A 227 -18.36 17.17 12.75
N GLY A 228 -18.08 18.44 12.44
CA GLY A 228 -19.09 19.47 12.20
C GLY A 228 -20.02 19.23 10.99
N ARG A 229 -19.81 18.17 10.21
CA ARG A 229 -20.58 17.83 8.99
C ARG A 229 -21.27 16.45 9.00
N SER A 230 -21.39 15.78 10.15
CA SER A 230 -22.07 14.47 10.27
C SER A 230 -21.37 13.30 9.58
N PHE A 231 -20.05 13.37 9.41
CA PHE A 231 -19.24 12.26 8.87
C PHE A 231 -18.27 11.79 9.96
N ASN A 232 -18.19 10.47 10.14
CA ASN A 232 -17.10 9.85 10.90
C ASN A 232 -16.08 9.30 9.90
N VAL A 233 -14.82 9.70 10.03
CA VAL A 233 -13.75 9.24 9.14
C VAL A 233 -12.99 8.10 9.78
N ILE A 234 -13.14 6.89 9.23
CA ILE A 234 -12.46 5.69 9.75
C ILE A 234 -11.06 5.54 9.18
N SER A 235 -10.87 5.88 7.90
CA SER A 235 -9.57 5.82 7.24
C SER A 235 -9.51 6.74 6.03
N TYR A 236 -8.31 7.23 5.75
CA TYR A 236 -7.97 7.92 4.51
C TYR A 236 -7.23 6.94 3.61
N GLY A 237 -7.74 6.73 2.39
CA GLY A 237 -7.08 5.89 1.39
C GLY A 237 -6.66 6.74 0.19
N ASN A 238 -5.36 6.82 -0.08
CA ASN A 238 -4.73 7.63 -1.13
C ASN A 238 -5.08 9.13 -1.04
N ALA A 239 -4.14 10.01 -1.38
CA ALA A 239 -4.41 11.44 -1.48
C ALA A 239 -3.91 12.00 -2.80
N VAL A 240 -4.66 12.92 -3.37
CA VAL A 240 -4.30 13.65 -4.58
C VAL A 240 -4.55 15.12 -4.33
N CYS A 241 -3.62 15.98 -4.74
CA CYS A 241 -3.84 17.42 -4.70
C CYS A 241 -4.09 17.95 -6.11
N ARG A 242 -5.25 18.58 -6.34
CA ARG A 242 -5.56 19.27 -7.59
C ARG A 242 -5.88 20.72 -7.25
N THR A 243 -5.24 21.67 -7.94
CA THR A 243 -5.48 23.11 -7.75
C THR A 243 -5.41 23.57 -6.28
N SER A 244 -4.43 23.05 -5.53
CA SER A 244 -4.24 23.30 -4.08
C SER A 244 -5.34 22.76 -3.17
N GLN A 245 -6.26 21.96 -3.70
CA GLN A 245 -7.27 21.22 -2.95
C GLN A 245 -6.82 19.78 -2.79
N LEU A 246 -6.76 19.31 -1.55
CA LEU A 246 -6.43 17.94 -1.22
C LEU A 246 -7.71 17.10 -1.26
N PHE A 247 -7.68 16.03 -2.04
CA PHE A 247 -8.73 15.03 -2.14
C PHE A 247 -8.20 13.73 -1.53
N SER A 248 -8.97 13.12 -0.65
CA SER A 248 -8.69 11.78 -0.11
C SER A 248 -9.97 10.96 -0.13
N ILE A 249 -9.87 9.66 -0.36
CA ILE A 249 -11.02 8.77 -0.23
C ILE A 249 -11.23 8.49 1.26
N LEU A 250 -12.44 8.78 1.74
CA LEU A 250 -12.86 8.53 3.12
C LEU A 250 -13.70 7.26 3.15
N SER A 251 -13.41 6.35 4.08
CA SER A 251 -14.37 5.30 4.43
C SER A 251 -15.30 5.83 5.52
N GLU A 252 -16.58 5.99 5.17
CA GLU A 252 -17.63 6.49 6.07
C GLU A 252 -18.40 5.33 6.70
N ARG A 253 -18.79 5.49 7.97
CA ARG A 253 -19.91 4.72 8.54
C ARG A 253 -21.16 5.59 8.46
N VAL A 254 -22.14 5.16 7.65
CA VAL A 254 -23.51 5.67 7.85
C VAL A 254 -23.96 5.12 9.20
N SER A 255 -24.27 5.98 10.17
CA SER A 255 -24.97 5.48 11.37
C SER A 255 -26.30 4.94 10.88
N GLU A 256 -26.52 3.63 10.99
CA GLU A 256 -27.88 3.09 10.93
C GLU A 256 -28.66 3.79 12.03
N THR A 257 -29.43 4.80 11.64
CA THR A 257 -30.44 5.41 12.50
C THR A 257 -31.30 4.27 12.98
N THR A 258 -31.33 4.12 14.30
CA THR A 258 -32.18 3.21 15.04
C THR A 258 -33.59 3.30 14.48
N GLU A 259 -34.00 2.30 13.69
CA GLU A 259 -35.40 2.06 13.42
C GLU A 259 -36.04 1.82 14.78
N LYS A 260 -36.72 2.84 15.30
CA LYS A 260 -37.60 2.66 16.45
C LYS A 260 -38.64 1.64 16.03
N THR A 261 -38.45 0.41 16.46
CA THR A 261 -39.53 -0.57 16.55
C THR A 261 -40.62 0.04 17.43
N VAL A 262 -41.69 0.49 16.78
CA VAL A 262 -42.95 0.81 17.46
C VAL A 262 -43.53 -0.53 17.90
N PRO A 263 -43.70 -0.80 19.19
CA PRO A 263 -44.38 -2.01 19.61
C PRO A 263 -45.88 -1.86 19.29
N PHE A 264 -46.43 -2.89 18.64
CA PHE A 264 -47.88 -3.13 18.59
C PHE A 264 -48.39 -3.55 19.97
#